data_AF-A0A7K5IRS3-F1
#
_entry.id   AF-A0A7K5IRS3-F1
#
_cell.length_a   1.000
_cell.length_b   1.000
_cell.length_c   1.000
_cell.angle_alpha   90.00
_cell.angle_beta   90.00
_cell.angle_gamma   90.00
#
_symmetry.space_group_name_H-M   'P 1'
#
loop_
_entity.id
_entity.type
_entity.pdbx_description
1 polymer ?
#
loop_
_entity_poly.entity_id
_entity_poly.type
_entity_poly.pdbx_seq_one_letter_code
_entity_poly.pdbx_strand_id
1 'polypeptide(L)'
;ESVNPTSYSSQLEDSGCDVCNDSAFDSLGTASDFHQSEHNVSTSKHWLERLPPLNLGHTSKEKSLTAPVHFLQCLLEIRKLSEGGVLQADFSELENDSFTLCNSVSQLLDGLTVFYNNPKFPAPSFLTEGVCVLVSLITDTKLSNHVLKKCFKKMEEFKKNLIQIILRNRSVNRFQALNSVSQMLGLLGRNNILRNSLISLLLSEVRQFAEQLLQAHQVQSVYDTTQYENMFLLCMILEQLLQNETEESNISSSDCGGEEKIKFLKNLDQIILHLSDEFPLFSLYLWRVSVLLNSGQMQ
;
A
#
# COMPACT_ATOMS: atom_id res chain seq x y z
N GLU A 1 10.40 -39.48 56.37
CA GLU A 1 8.97 -39.89 56.46
C GLU A 1 8.12 -38.65 56.22
N SER A 2 7.04 -38.61 55.45
CA SER A 2 6.37 -39.55 54.55
C SER A 2 5.29 -38.73 53.81
N VAL A 3 5.29 -38.73 52.47
CA VAL A 3 4.18 -39.26 51.62
C VAL A 3 2.96 -38.30 51.44
N ASN A 4 2.88 -37.67 50.25
CA ASN A 4 1.63 -37.28 49.54
C ASN A 4 0.84 -38.55 49.14
N PRO A 5 -0.37 -38.56 48.51
CA PRO A 5 -1.36 -37.52 48.13
C PRO A 5 -2.83 -37.95 48.45
N THR A 6 -3.86 -37.12 48.16
CA THR A 6 -5.16 -37.66 47.73
C THR A 6 -5.96 -36.67 46.87
N SER A 7 -6.27 -37.13 45.67
CA SER A 7 -7.13 -36.55 44.65
C SER A 7 -8.59 -36.99 44.85
N TYR A 8 -9.58 -36.20 44.41
CA TYR A 8 -10.54 -36.55 43.32
C TYR A 8 -11.81 -35.67 43.31
N SER A 9 -12.15 -35.21 42.10
CA SER A 9 -13.48 -35.02 41.46
C SER A 9 -14.52 -34.09 42.12
N SER A 10 -15.32 -33.27 41.43
CA SER A 10 -15.95 -33.47 40.12
C SER A 10 -16.65 -32.19 39.62
N GLN A 11 -16.90 -32.18 38.30
CA GLN A 11 -17.95 -31.46 37.56
C GLN A 11 -17.60 -30.14 36.87
N LEU A 12 -17.57 -30.28 35.54
CA LEU A 12 -17.59 -29.31 34.48
C LEU A 12 -18.94 -28.59 34.48
N GLU A 13 -18.93 -27.26 34.42
CA GLU A 13 -20.08 -26.48 33.95
C GLU A 13 -19.75 -25.87 32.59
N ASP A 14 -20.30 -26.54 31.60
CA ASP A 14 -20.53 -26.13 30.22
C ASP A 14 -21.58 -25.01 30.21
N SER A 15 -21.24 -23.86 29.65
CA SER A 15 -22.19 -22.77 29.40
C SER A 15 -22.15 -22.38 27.94
N GLY A 16 -22.79 -23.21 27.12
CA GLY A 16 -23.21 -22.86 25.77
C GLY A 16 -24.27 -21.76 25.78
N CYS A 17 -24.09 -20.76 24.92
CA CYS A 17 -25.14 -19.82 24.52
C CYS A 17 -25.25 -19.85 22.99
N ASP A 18 -26.01 -20.83 22.51
CA ASP A 18 -26.66 -20.79 21.20
C ASP A 18 -27.93 -19.95 21.31
N VAL A 19 -28.05 -18.91 20.49
CA VAL A 19 -29.35 -18.27 20.22
C VAL A 19 -29.47 -18.11 18.70
N CYS A 20 -29.97 -19.15 18.05
CA CYS A 20 -30.69 -19.05 16.79
C CYS A 20 -32.09 -18.48 17.09
N ASN A 21 -32.49 -17.43 16.38
CA ASN A 21 -33.90 -17.08 16.23
C ASN A 21 -34.25 -17.11 14.75
N ASP A 22 -34.84 -18.22 14.34
CA ASP A 22 -35.73 -18.31 13.20
C ASP A 22 -37.01 -17.51 13.51
N SER A 23 -37.41 -16.64 12.59
CA SER A 23 -38.80 -16.21 12.48
C SER A 23 -39.21 -16.18 11.01
N ALA A 24 -39.52 -17.38 10.51
CA ALA A 24 -40.43 -17.54 9.38
C ALA A 24 -41.86 -17.42 9.89
N PHE A 25 -42.65 -16.52 9.31
CA PHE A 25 -44.12 -16.65 9.26
C PHE A 25 -44.65 -16.00 7.97
N ASP A 26 -45.12 -16.89 7.11
CA ASP A 26 -46.29 -16.87 6.23
C ASP A 26 -46.60 -15.68 5.30
N SER A 27 -46.54 -16.06 4.02
CA SER A 27 -47.34 -15.63 2.89
C SER A 27 -48.75 -15.09 3.22
N LEU A 28 -49.07 -13.95 2.61
CA LEU A 28 -50.40 -13.73 2.04
C LEU A 28 -50.21 -13.20 0.61
N GLY A 29 -50.63 -14.02 -0.35
CA GLY A 29 -50.65 -13.64 -1.76
C GLY A 29 -51.88 -12.80 -2.10
N THR A 30 -51.70 -11.85 -3.00
CA THR A 30 -52.74 -11.45 -3.95
C THR A 30 -52.06 -11.14 -5.28
N ALA A 31 -52.32 -12.02 -6.24
CA ALA A 31 -52.02 -11.83 -7.65
C ALA A 31 -52.93 -10.74 -8.25
N SER A 32 -52.38 -9.98 -9.19
CA SER A 32 -53.14 -9.37 -10.29
C SER A 32 -52.18 -9.11 -11.45
N ASP A 33 -52.08 -10.11 -12.33
CA ASP A 33 -51.72 -9.86 -13.73
C ASP A 33 -52.85 -9.05 -14.39
N PHE A 34 -52.52 -8.07 -15.24
CA PHE A 34 -52.89 -8.11 -16.66
C PHE A 34 -52.46 -6.85 -17.45
N HIS A 35 -51.90 -7.14 -18.63
CA HIS A 35 -51.78 -6.37 -19.87
C HIS A 35 -50.63 -5.35 -20.08
N GLN A 36 -49.57 -5.86 -20.71
CA GLN A 36 -49.08 -5.48 -22.05
C GLN A 36 -49.23 -4.01 -22.49
N SER A 37 -48.09 -3.35 -22.67
CA SER A 37 -47.90 -2.34 -23.71
C SER A 37 -46.48 -2.47 -24.26
N GLU A 38 -46.35 -3.12 -25.41
CA GLU A 38 -45.19 -2.97 -26.28
C GLU A 38 -45.11 -1.52 -26.75
N HIS A 39 -44.04 -0.80 -26.39
CA HIS A 39 -43.50 0.23 -27.26
C HIS A 39 -41.99 0.35 -27.07
N ASN A 40 -41.31 -0.20 -28.06
CA ASN A 40 -39.93 0.05 -28.45
C ASN A 40 -39.64 1.57 -28.44
N VAL A 41 -38.56 2.01 -27.77
CA VAL A 41 -37.68 3.16 -28.10
C VAL A 41 -36.75 3.49 -26.91
N SER A 42 -35.44 3.50 -27.17
CA SER A 42 -34.37 4.21 -26.43
C SER A 42 -33.83 3.59 -25.13
N THR A 43 -32.93 2.61 -25.26
CA THR A 43 -32.07 2.05 -24.19
C THR A 43 -30.92 2.98 -23.74
N SER A 44 -31.06 4.31 -23.85
CA SER A 44 -29.95 5.26 -23.64
C SER A 44 -30.07 6.15 -22.40
N LYS A 45 -31.16 6.08 -21.63
CA LYS A 45 -31.41 7.06 -20.55
C LYS A 45 -31.08 6.61 -19.11
N HIS A 46 -30.66 5.36 -18.89
CA HIS A 46 -30.37 4.85 -17.54
C HIS A 46 -28.96 5.23 -17.02
N TRP A 47 -28.11 5.89 -17.82
CA TRP A 47 -26.71 6.16 -17.44
C TRP A 47 -26.50 7.45 -16.64
N LEU A 48 -27.50 8.35 -16.58
CA LEU A 48 -27.36 9.67 -15.95
C LEU A 48 -27.79 9.71 -14.47
N GLU A 49 -28.29 8.61 -13.92
CA GLU A 49 -28.89 8.58 -12.58
C GLU A 49 -27.96 8.06 -11.47
N ARG A 50 -26.69 7.80 -11.79
CA ARG A 50 -25.65 7.36 -10.83
C ARG A 50 -24.55 8.39 -10.59
N LEU A 51 -24.86 9.69 -10.68
CA LEU A 51 -24.02 10.71 -10.07
C LEU A 51 -24.39 10.84 -8.59
N PRO A 52 -23.46 10.68 -7.62
CA PRO A 52 -23.77 10.93 -6.22
C PRO A 52 -24.14 12.40 -6.02
N PRO A 53 -25.04 12.72 -5.06
CA PRO A 53 -25.50 14.08 -4.86
C PRO A 53 -24.35 15.00 -4.41
N LEU A 54 -24.17 16.07 -5.18
CA LEU A 54 -23.33 17.23 -4.85
C LEU A 54 -23.94 17.98 -3.66
N ASN A 55 -23.55 17.64 -2.43
CA ASN A 55 -23.35 18.57 -1.30
C ASN A 55 -23.17 17.81 0.02
N LEU A 56 -22.00 17.93 0.64
CA LEU A 56 -21.84 17.99 2.08
C LEU A 56 -20.71 19.00 2.37
N GLY A 57 -20.76 19.69 3.51
CA GLY A 57 -19.76 20.69 3.90
C GLY A 57 -18.39 20.07 4.11
N HIS A 58 -17.63 19.88 3.04
CA HIS A 58 -16.34 19.21 3.07
C HIS A 58 -15.21 20.17 3.46
N THR A 59 -14.32 19.71 4.34
CA THR A 59 -13.10 20.45 4.71
C THR A 59 -12.21 20.65 3.48
N SER A 60 -11.37 21.70 3.46
CA SER A 60 -10.52 22.02 2.29
C SER A 60 -9.64 20.84 1.82
N LYS A 61 -9.25 19.95 2.74
CA LYS A 61 -8.45 18.73 2.48
C LYS A 61 -9.22 17.60 1.79
N GLU A 62 -10.53 17.55 1.96
CA GLU A 62 -11.38 16.55 1.33
C GLU A 62 -11.64 16.94 -0.13
N LYS A 63 -11.94 18.23 -0.35
CA LYS A 63 -12.08 18.81 -1.70
C LYS A 63 -10.83 18.65 -2.57
N SER A 64 -9.63 18.60 -1.99
CA SER A 64 -8.38 18.40 -2.74
C SER A 64 -8.21 17.00 -3.32
N LEU A 65 -8.87 15.98 -2.74
CA LEU A 65 -8.79 14.60 -3.22
C LEU A 65 -9.97 14.22 -4.12
N THR A 66 -11.17 14.75 -3.87
CA THR A 66 -12.38 14.34 -4.61
C THR A 66 -12.28 14.57 -6.13
N ALA A 67 -11.79 15.74 -6.56
CA ALA A 67 -11.70 16.07 -7.98
C ALA A 67 -10.70 15.17 -8.76
N PRO A 68 -9.42 14.99 -8.31
CA PRO A 68 -8.49 14.11 -9.01
C PRO A 68 -8.93 12.64 -8.93
N VAL A 69 -9.52 12.19 -7.83
CA VAL A 69 -10.06 10.82 -7.69
C VAL A 69 -11.15 10.57 -8.73
N HIS A 70 -12.16 11.45 -8.80
CA HIS A 70 -13.26 11.32 -9.75
C HIS A 70 -12.77 11.34 -11.20
N PHE A 71 -11.87 12.26 -11.56
CA PHE A 71 -11.31 12.30 -12.92
C PHE A 71 -10.60 10.99 -13.29
N LEU A 72 -9.73 10.49 -12.43
CA LEU A 72 -8.95 9.28 -12.68
C LEU A 72 -9.85 8.03 -12.70
N GLN A 73 -10.87 7.98 -11.86
CA GLN A 73 -11.85 6.90 -11.87
C GLN A 73 -12.64 6.86 -13.18
N CYS A 74 -13.18 8.00 -13.63
CA CYS A 74 -13.87 8.07 -14.93
C CYS A 74 -12.96 7.62 -16.08
N LEU A 75 -11.69 8.02 -16.04
CA LEU A 75 -10.71 7.60 -17.05
C LEU A 75 -10.50 6.08 -17.05
N LEU A 76 -10.36 5.48 -15.86
CA LEU A 76 -10.24 4.02 -15.71
C LEU A 76 -11.50 3.29 -16.20
N GLU A 77 -12.69 3.82 -15.95
CA GLU A 77 -13.96 3.24 -16.40
C GLU A 77 -14.13 3.31 -17.92
N ILE A 78 -13.89 4.48 -18.54
CA ILE A 78 -13.91 4.63 -20.00
C ILE A 78 -12.97 3.62 -20.65
N ARG A 79 -11.81 3.42 -20.03
CA ARG A 79 -10.85 2.44 -20.52
C ARG A 79 -11.36 1.00 -20.43
N LYS A 80 -11.90 0.59 -19.29
CA LYS A 80 -12.45 -0.77 -19.13
C LYS A 80 -13.53 -1.05 -20.19
N LEU A 81 -14.37 -0.05 -20.47
CA LEU A 81 -15.39 -0.12 -21.52
C LEU A 81 -14.78 -0.20 -22.93
N SER A 82 -13.67 0.49 -23.17
CA SER A 82 -12.94 0.41 -24.44
C SER A 82 -12.28 -0.95 -24.65
N GLU A 83 -11.63 -1.51 -23.62
CA GLU A 83 -11.05 -2.85 -23.67
C GLU A 83 -12.12 -3.94 -23.84
N GLY A 84 -13.30 -3.74 -23.27
CA GLY A 84 -14.46 -4.61 -23.46
C GLY A 84 -15.15 -4.48 -24.82
N GLY A 85 -14.67 -3.61 -25.71
CA GLY A 85 -15.25 -3.39 -27.04
C GLY A 85 -16.60 -2.65 -27.04
N VAL A 86 -17.03 -2.12 -25.90
CA VAL A 86 -18.29 -1.37 -25.75
C VAL A 86 -18.15 0.06 -26.27
N LEU A 87 -16.95 0.63 -26.12
CA LEU A 87 -16.61 1.97 -26.61
C LEU A 87 -15.40 1.90 -27.53
N GLN A 88 -15.40 2.68 -28.61
CA GLN A 88 -14.22 2.90 -29.42
C GLN A 88 -13.55 4.20 -28.94
N ALA A 89 -12.68 4.09 -27.93
CA ALA A 89 -11.90 5.22 -27.42
C ALA A 89 -10.44 5.05 -27.86
N ASP A 90 -9.94 6.01 -28.65
CA ASP A 90 -8.52 6.10 -28.95
C ASP A 90 -7.78 6.85 -27.83
N PHE A 91 -6.83 6.18 -27.20
CA PHE A 91 -6.00 6.75 -26.13
C PHE A 91 -4.67 7.31 -26.66
N SER A 92 -4.44 7.31 -27.97
CA SER A 92 -3.22 7.84 -28.59
C SER A 92 -3.03 9.34 -28.31
N GLU A 93 -4.11 10.14 -28.27
CA GLU A 93 -4.05 11.57 -27.95
C GLU A 93 -3.76 11.84 -26.46
N LEU A 94 -4.12 10.92 -25.57
CA LEU A 94 -3.77 11.01 -24.15
C LEU A 94 -2.24 10.95 -23.94
N GLU A 95 -1.51 10.31 -24.86
CA GLU A 95 -0.05 10.30 -24.85
C GLU A 95 0.53 11.69 -25.17
N ASN A 96 -0.17 12.51 -25.95
CA ASN A 96 0.28 13.85 -26.35
C ASN A 96 -0.12 14.92 -25.32
N ASP A 97 -1.37 14.93 -24.85
CA ASP A 97 -1.93 15.92 -23.91
C ASP A 97 -2.09 15.40 -22.47
N SER A 98 -1.12 14.63 -22.00
CA SER A 98 -1.12 14.01 -20.67
C SER A 98 -0.97 14.99 -19.49
N PHE A 99 -0.95 16.30 -19.73
CA PHE A 99 -0.72 17.29 -18.67
C PHE A 99 -1.81 17.19 -17.59
N THR A 100 -3.08 17.13 -18.01
CA THR A 100 -4.23 16.99 -17.11
C THR A 100 -4.17 15.69 -16.32
N LEU A 101 -3.76 14.59 -16.97
CA LEU A 101 -3.56 13.30 -16.32
C LEU A 101 -2.46 13.38 -15.25
N CYS A 102 -1.25 13.81 -15.60
CA CYS A 102 -0.17 13.91 -14.62
C CYS A 102 -0.45 14.93 -13.52
N ASN A 103 -1.14 16.03 -13.82
CA ASN A 103 -1.57 16.99 -12.81
C ASN A 103 -2.56 16.34 -11.83
N SER A 104 -3.54 15.59 -12.32
CA SER A 104 -4.50 14.87 -11.48
C SER A 104 -3.82 13.80 -10.62
N VAL A 105 -2.88 13.05 -11.19
CA VAL A 105 -2.07 12.09 -10.43
C VAL A 105 -1.22 12.81 -9.37
N SER A 106 -0.60 13.93 -9.72
CA SER A 106 0.22 14.71 -8.77
C SER A 106 -0.61 15.23 -7.60
N GLN A 107 -1.80 15.77 -7.88
CA GLN A 107 -2.74 16.24 -6.86
C GLN A 107 -3.22 15.10 -5.96
N LEU A 108 -3.49 13.92 -6.54
CA LEU A 108 -3.83 12.72 -5.77
C LEU A 108 -2.68 12.35 -4.81
N LEU A 109 -1.45 12.26 -5.30
CA LEU A 109 -0.27 11.92 -4.50
C LEU A 109 -0.01 12.96 -3.39
N ASP A 110 -0.18 14.25 -3.69
CA ASP A 110 -0.05 15.33 -2.72
C ASP A 110 -1.13 15.25 -1.64
N GLY A 111 -2.39 15.02 -2.02
CA GLY A 111 -3.50 14.85 -1.09
C GLY A 111 -3.30 13.64 -0.16
N LEU A 112 -2.85 12.50 -0.72
CA LEU A 112 -2.51 11.31 0.07
C LEU A 112 -1.35 11.60 1.03
N THR A 113 -0.32 12.32 0.58
CA THR A 113 0.83 12.72 1.42
C THR A 113 0.38 13.59 2.60
N VAL A 114 -0.48 14.58 2.35
CA VAL A 114 -1.02 15.46 3.41
C VAL A 114 -1.81 14.65 4.44
N PHE A 115 -2.55 13.63 4.00
CA PHE A 115 -3.28 12.76 4.91
C PHE A 115 -2.34 11.87 5.74
N TYR A 116 -1.39 11.18 5.12
CA TYR A 116 -0.46 10.30 5.83
C TYR A 116 0.45 11.02 6.83
N ASN A 117 0.75 12.30 6.60
CA ASN A 117 1.48 13.13 7.56
C ASN A 117 0.69 13.38 8.86
N ASN A 118 -0.64 13.36 8.81
CA ASN A 118 -1.48 13.58 9.98
C ASN A 118 -2.76 12.72 9.86
N PRO A 119 -2.63 11.40 10.05
CA PRO A 119 -3.71 10.48 9.83
C PRO A 119 -4.79 10.68 10.89
N LYS A 120 -6.03 10.78 10.44
CA LYS A 120 -7.21 10.79 11.29
C LYS A 120 -7.82 9.40 11.34
N PHE A 121 -8.24 8.97 12.52
CA PHE A 121 -8.87 7.67 12.72
C PHE A 121 -10.31 7.82 13.21
N PRO A 122 -11.26 7.05 12.63
CA PRO A 122 -11.10 6.10 11.53
C PRO A 122 -10.74 6.78 10.20
N ALA A 123 -10.09 6.03 9.29
CA ALA A 123 -9.71 6.56 7.98
C ALA A 123 -10.98 6.95 7.18
N PRO A 124 -11.02 8.16 6.59
CA PRO A 124 -12.18 8.59 5.84
C PRO A 124 -12.33 7.80 4.54
N SER A 125 -13.58 7.62 4.09
CA SER A 125 -13.90 6.82 2.90
C SER A 125 -13.18 7.30 1.62
N PHE A 126 -13.10 8.62 1.43
CA PHE A 126 -12.42 9.22 0.27
C PHE A 126 -10.93 8.87 0.18
N LEU A 127 -10.28 8.58 1.32
CA LEU A 127 -8.87 8.14 1.31
C LEU A 127 -8.76 6.76 0.70
N THR A 128 -9.64 5.85 1.14
CA THR A 128 -9.67 4.47 0.63
C THR A 128 -9.95 4.48 -0.87
N GLU A 129 -10.89 5.32 -1.32
CA GLU A 129 -11.18 5.52 -2.74
C GLU A 129 -9.96 6.04 -3.51
N GLY A 130 -9.26 7.05 -2.98
CA GLY A 130 -8.04 7.57 -3.59
C GLY A 130 -6.92 6.55 -3.69
N VAL A 131 -6.75 5.70 -2.67
CA VAL A 131 -5.81 4.56 -2.72
C VAL A 131 -6.25 3.54 -3.76
N CYS A 132 -7.53 3.17 -3.82
CA CYS A 132 -8.05 2.23 -4.82
C CYS A 132 -7.86 2.72 -6.25
N VAL A 133 -8.09 4.00 -6.52
CA VAL A 133 -7.87 4.62 -7.83
C VAL A 133 -6.39 4.61 -8.19
N LEU A 134 -5.51 4.97 -7.25
CA LEU A 134 -4.06 4.93 -7.47
C LEU A 134 -3.56 3.51 -7.77
N VAL A 135 -4.02 2.52 -6.98
CA VAL A 135 -3.67 1.11 -7.21
C VAL A 135 -4.15 0.65 -8.58
N SER A 136 -5.40 0.94 -8.94
CA SER A 136 -5.96 0.59 -10.25
C SER A 136 -5.14 1.20 -11.40
N LEU A 137 -4.70 2.45 -11.23
CA LEU A 137 -3.89 3.17 -12.20
C LEU A 137 -2.52 2.54 -12.44
N ILE A 138 -1.85 2.09 -11.36
CA ILE A 138 -0.51 1.49 -11.46
C ILE A 138 -0.54 0.01 -11.85
N THR A 139 -1.66 -0.69 -11.63
CA THR A 139 -1.83 -2.10 -12.06
C THR A 139 -2.25 -2.23 -13.51
N ASP A 140 -2.89 -1.19 -14.06
CA ASP A 140 -3.29 -1.17 -15.45
C ASP A 140 -2.06 -1.05 -16.36
N THR A 141 -1.72 -2.09 -17.12
CA THR A 141 -0.46 -2.19 -17.85
C THR A 141 -0.23 -1.11 -18.91
N LYS A 142 -1.27 -0.69 -19.65
CA LYS A 142 -1.08 0.38 -20.66
C LYS A 142 -1.07 1.76 -19.99
N LEU A 143 -1.89 2.00 -18.96
CA LEU A 143 -2.01 3.33 -18.35
C LEU A 143 -0.82 3.57 -17.43
N SER A 144 -0.39 2.53 -16.71
CA SER A 144 0.79 2.55 -15.87
C SER A 144 2.01 2.94 -16.68
N ASN A 145 2.20 2.41 -17.89
CA ASN A 145 3.36 2.78 -18.70
C ASN A 145 3.36 4.27 -19.08
N HIS A 146 2.20 4.83 -19.47
CA HIS A 146 2.10 6.26 -19.80
C HIS A 146 2.24 7.16 -18.56
N VAL A 147 1.56 6.82 -17.47
CA VAL A 147 1.60 7.56 -16.20
C VAL A 147 2.99 7.50 -15.59
N LEU A 148 3.60 6.32 -15.54
CA LEU A 148 4.96 6.15 -15.03
C LEU A 148 5.94 6.92 -15.92
N LYS A 149 5.88 6.83 -17.25
CA LYS A 149 6.79 7.59 -18.13
C LYS A 149 6.82 9.09 -17.85
N LYS A 150 5.68 9.70 -17.54
CA LYS A 150 5.58 11.17 -17.37
C LYS A 150 5.53 11.65 -15.93
N CYS A 151 4.91 10.89 -15.04
CA CYS A 151 4.74 11.26 -13.63
C CYS A 151 5.67 10.46 -12.68
N PHE A 152 6.65 9.70 -13.20
CA PHE A 152 7.61 8.91 -12.40
C PHE A 152 8.22 9.70 -11.26
N LYS A 153 8.74 10.90 -11.57
CA LYS A 153 9.43 11.75 -10.58
C LYS A 153 8.54 12.07 -9.38
N LYS A 154 7.25 12.33 -9.63
CA LYS A 154 6.29 12.60 -8.55
C LYS A 154 5.99 11.34 -7.75
N MET A 155 5.95 10.17 -8.39
CA MET A 155 5.80 8.89 -7.71
C MET A 155 7.03 8.55 -6.83
N GLU A 156 8.23 8.83 -7.32
CA GLU A 156 9.47 8.68 -6.55
C GLU A 156 9.50 9.60 -5.33
N GLU A 157 9.09 10.85 -5.49
CA GLU A 157 8.92 11.81 -4.39
C GLU A 157 7.87 11.32 -3.38
N PHE A 158 6.74 10.81 -3.86
CA PHE A 158 5.70 10.24 -3.02
C PHE A 158 6.23 9.09 -2.15
N LYS A 159 6.95 8.11 -2.73
CA LYS A 159 7.57 7.02 -1.98
C LYS A 159 8.54 7.52 -0.91
N LYS A 160 9.41 8.48 -1.27
CA LYS A 160 10.34 9.12 -0.32
C LYS A 160 9.58 9.76 0.83
N ASN A 161 8.51 10.49 0.54
CA ASN A 161 7.68 11.12 1.56
C ASN A 161 7.04 10.08 2.49
N LEU A 162 6.53 8.96 1.97
CA LEU A 162 6.00 7.87 2.79
C LEU A 162 7.07 7.25 3.70
N ILE A 163 8.28 6.99 3.19
CA ILE A 163 9.41 6.51 3.99
C ILE A 163 9.74 7.50 5.11
N GLN A 164 9.84 8.79 4.79
CA GLN A 164 10.14 9.82 5.78
C GLN A 164 9.03 9.99 6.82
N ILE A 165 7.76 9.82 6.43
CA ILE A 165 6.62 9.76 7.36
C ILE A 165 6.80 8.59 8.32
N ILE A 166 7.21 7.41 7.83
CA ILE A 166 7.47 6.26 8.70
C ILE A 166 8.56 6.59 9.70
N LEU A 167 9.72 7.04 9.23
CA LEU A 167 10.90 7.27 10.07
C LEU A 167 10.66 8.34 11.15
N ARG A 168 9.90 9.39 10.84
CA ARG A 168 9.70 10.54 11.72
C ARG A 168 8.41 10.46 12.55
N ASN A 169 7.63 9.38 12.45
CA ASN A 169 6.36 9.29 13.16
C ASN A 169 6.59 9.15 14.67
N ARG A 170 6.14 10.15 15.43
CA ARG A 170 6.16 10.19 16.90
C ARG A 170 4.75 10.27 17.50
N SER A 171 3.72 9.94 16.72
CA SER A 171 2.33 10.08 17.16
C SER A 171 1.95 9.03 18.21
N VAL A 172 0.94 9.32 19.03
CA VAL A 172 0.44 8.35 20.02
C VAL A 172 -0.14 7.10 19.33
N ASN A 173 -0.80 7.28 18.19
CA ASN A 173 -1.37 6.20 17.37
C ASN A 173 -0.39 5.70 16.30
N ARG A 174 0.92 5.76 16.59
CA ARG A 174 1.99 5.44 15.64
C ARG A 174 1.78 4.11 14.93
N PHE A 175 1.47 3.03 15.65
CA PHE A 175 1.28 1.72 15.03
C PHE A 175 0.20 1.70 13.95
N GLN A 176 -0.96 2.32 14.22
CA GLN A 176 -2.07 2.37 13.26
C GLN A 176 -1.73 3.28 12.07
N ALA A 177 -1.11 4.44 12.33
CA ALA A 177 -0.63 5.37 11.31
C ALA A 177 0.39 4.73 10.37
N LEU A 178 1.39 4.09 10.96
CA LEU A 178 2.47 3.45 10.23
C LEU A 178 1.96 2.27 9.41
N ASN A 179 1.04 1.45 9.94
CA ASN A 179 0.47 0.34 9.19
C ASN A 179 -0.21 0.80 7.89
N SER A 180 -0.98 1.90 7.91
CA SER A 180 -1.60 2.43 6.68
C SER A 180 -0.56 2.91 5.66
N VAL A 181 0.52 3.56 6.12
CA VAL A 181 1.61 4.00 5.24
C VAL A 181 2.38 2.81 4.65
N SER A 182 2.65 1.79 5.47
CA SER A 182 3.28 0.54 5.03
C SER A 182 2.46 -0.20 4.00
N GLN A 183 1.13 -0.28 4.19
CA GLN A 183 0.23 -0.87 3.21
C GLN A 183 0.29 -0.13 1.87
N MET A 184 0.34 1.21 1.89
CA MET A 184 0.50 2.01 0.67
C MET A 184 1.84 1.72 -0.03
N LEU A 185 2.96 1.65 0.70
CA LEU A 185 4.26 1.29 0.14
C LEU A 185 4.25 -0.13 -0.46
N GLY A 186 3.65 -1.10 0.24
CA GLY A 186 3.49 -2.46 -0.27
C GLY A 186 2.65 -2.52 -1.54
N LEU A 187 1.57 -1.72 -1.63
CA LEU A 187 0.73 -1.62 -2.83
C LEU A 187 1.50 -1.02 -4.01
N LEU A 188 2.32 0.02 -3.80
CA LEU A 188 3.20 0.56 -4.84
C LEU A 188 4.23 -0.47 -5.31
N GLY A 189 4.76 -1.27 -4.38
CA GLY A 189 5.71 -2.33 -4.65
C GLY A 189 5.16 -3.54 -5.42
N ARG A 190 3.86 -3.59 -5.72
CA ARG A 190 3.28 -4.62 -6.62
C ARG A 190 3.52 -4.33 -8.09
N ASN A 191 3.77 -3.07 -8.46
CA ASN A 191 4.14 -2.72 -9.83
C ASN A 191 5.65 -2.88 -10.01
N ASN A 192 6.10 -3.69 -10.97
CA ASN A 192 7.53 -4.01 -11.16
C ASN A 192 8.45 -2.79 -11.29
N ILE A 193 8.00 -1.74 -12.01
CA ILE A 193 8.81 -0.53 -12.20
C ILE A 193 8.98 0.21 -10.86
N LEU A 194 7.87 0.38 -10.12
CA LEU A 194 7.89 1.06 -8.83
C LEU A 194 8.54 0.24 -7.72
N ARG A 195 8.41 -1.09 -7.79
CA ARG A 195 9.01 -2.05 -6.87
C ARG A 195 10.51 -1.89 -6.83
N ASN A 196 11.15 -1.90 -7.99
CA ASN A 196 12.61 -1.90 -8.02
C ASN A 196 13.20 -0.56 -7.56
N SER A 197 12.56 0.55 -7.93
CA SER A 197 12.96 1.85 -7.40
C SER A 197 12.63 2.01 -5.91
N LEU A 198 11.59 1.34 -5.40
CA LEU A 198 11.28 1.28 -3.96
C LEU A 198 12.33 0.46 -3.19
N ILE A 199 12.72 -0.72 -3.69
CA ILE A 199 13.80 -1.53 -3.11
C ILE A 199 15.09 -0.72 -3.02
N SER A 200 15.47 -0.05 -4.12
CA SER A 200 16.66 0.81 -4.15
C SER A 200 16.61 1.93 -3.09
N LEU A 201 15.45 2.58 -2.93
CA LEU A 201 15.25 3.60 -1.88
C LEU A 201 15.38 3.02 -0.47
N LEU A 202 14.74 1.88 -0.21
CA LEU A 202 14.77 1.23 1.09
C LEU A 202 16.19 0.74 1.45
N LEU A 203 16.92 0.17 0.50
CA LEU A 203 18.32 -0.21 0.69
C LEU A 203 19.19 1.00 1.07
N SER A 204 19.02 2.11 0.35
CA SER A 204 19.75 3.35 0.61
C SER A 204 19.48 3.88 2.03
N GLU A 205 18.21 3.92 2.44
CA GLU A 205 17.78 4.41 3.76
C GLU A 205 18.26 3.49 4.90
N VAL A 206 18.12 2.16 4.75
CA VAL A 206 18.60 1.19 5.75
C VAL A 206 20.12 1.28 5.89
N ARG A 207 20.85 1.39 4.78
CA ARG A 207 22.31 1.55 4.80
C ARG A 207 22.71 2.85 5.49
N GLN A 208 22.13 3.97 5.08
CA GLN A 208 22.45 5.27 5.66
C GLN A 208 22.20 5.26 7.16
N PHE A 209 21.13 4.62 7.61
CA PHE A 209 20.86 4.47 9.03
C PHE A 209 21.89 3.58 9.74
N ALA A 210 22.32 2.47 9.13
CA ALA A 210 23.38 1.63 9.69
C ALA A 210 24.69 2.40 9.88
N GLU A 211 25.05 3.25 8.91
CA GLU A 211 26.22 4.13 8.99
C GLU A 211 26.06 5.18 10.10
N GLN A 212 24.88 5.79 10.23
CA GLN A 212 24.56 6.72 11.31
C GLN A 212 24.64 6.07 12.69
N LEU A 213 24.12 4.85 12.82
CA LEU A 213 24.13 4.10 14.07
C LEU A 213 25.56 3.71 14.46
N LEU A 214 26.37 3.30 13.49
CA LEU A 214 27.79 3.00 13.70
C LEU A 214 28.58 4.24 14.12
N GLN A 215 28.34 5.38 13.48
CA GLN A 215 28.95 6.65 13.88
C GLN A 215 28.54 7.02 15.30
N ALA A 216 27.24 6.96 15.61
CA ALA A 216 26.74 7.28 16.95
C ALA A 216 27.35 6.38 18.03
N HIS A 217 27.49 5.09 17.75
CA HIS A 217 28.18 4.13 18.61
C HIS A 217 29.66 4.52 18.85
N GLN A 218 30.40 4.82 17.77
CA GLN A 218 31.83 5.13 17.86
C GLN A 218 32.14 6.41 18.66
N VAL A 219 31.30 7.43 18.57
CA VAL A 219 31.47 8.69 19.33
C VAL A 219 30.63 8.75 20.62
N GLN A 220 30.02 7.63 21.04
CA GLN A 220 29.14 7.55 22.20
C GLN A 220 28.03 8.63 22.20
N SER A 221 27.48 8.92 21.03
CA SER A 221 26.42 9.91 20.82
C SER A 221 25.04 9.31 21.07
N VAL A 222 24.09 10.16 21.45
CA VAL A 222 22.66 9.81 21.48
C VAL A 222 22.17 9.55 20.05
N TYR A 223 21.36 8.50 19.87
CA TYR A 223 20.63 8.20 18.64
C TYR A 223 19.11 8.40 18.86
N ASP A 224 18.35 8.64 17.79
CA ASP A 224 16.90 8.77 17.88
C ASP A 224 16.25 7.40 18.05
N THR A 225 15.84 7.07 19.28
CA THR A 225 15.18 5.81 19.61
C THR A 225 13.90 5.59 18.79
N THR A 226 13.15 6.65 18.48
CA THR A 226 11.92 6.51 17.69
C THR A 226 12.26 6.14 16.25
N GLN A 227 13.29 6.77 15.68
CA GLN A 227 13.76 6.43 14.34
C GLN A 227 14.28 4.99 14.28
N TYR A 228 15.03 4.55 15.31
CA TYR A 228 15.51 3.17 15.44
C TYR A 228 14.36 2.15 15.45
N GLU A 229 13.33 2.39 16.25
CA GLU A 229 12.14 1.53 16.28
C GLU A 229 11.40 1.52 14.94
N ASN A 230 11.24 2.69 14.31
CA ASN A 230 10.55 2.81 13.03
C ASN A 230 11.32 2.15 11.87
N MET A 231 12.65 2.02 11.99
CA MET A 231 13.49 1.40 10.97
C MET A 231 13.11 -0.06 10.73
N PHE A 232 12.72 -0.80 11.78
CA PHE A 232 12.31 -2.19 11.63
C PHE A 232 11.12 -2.36 10.69
N LEU A 233 10.23 -1.37 10.61
CA LEU A 233 9.12 -1.40 9.67
C LEU A 233 9.60 -1.27 8.21
N LEU A 234 10.60 -0.44 7.95
CA LEU A 234 11.23 -0.37 6.63
C LEU A 234 11.95 -1.67 6.29
N CYS A 235 12.67 -2.27 7.25
CA CYS A 235 13.31 -3.57 7.07
C CYS A 235 12.28 -4.66 6.70
N MET A 236 11.12 -4.69 7.37
CA MET A 236 10.05 -5.65 7.06
C MET A 236 9.47 -5.43 5.66
N ILE A 237 9.20 -4.17 5.26
CA ILE A 237 8.72 -3.87 3.91
C ILE A 237 9.74 -4.32 2.87
N LEU A 238 11.02 -3.99 3.08
CA LEU A 238 12.11 -4.38 2.18
C LEU A 238 12.21 -5.90 2.05
N GLU A 239 12.16 -6.63 3.17
CA GLU A 239 12.18 -8.09 3.17
C GLU A 239 11.01 -8.68 2.38
N GLN A 240 9.78 -8.19 2.59
CA GLN A 240 8.61 -8.64 1.83
C GLN A 240 8.77 -8.40 0.33
N LEU A 241 9.31 -7.25 -0.08
CA LEU A 241 9.52 -6.93 -1.49
C LEU A 241 10.57 -7.84 -2.14
N LEU A 242 11.64 -8.17 -1.41
CA LEU A 242 12.70 -9.07 -1.88
C LEU A 242 12.24 -10.54 -1.95
N GLN A 243 11.40 -10.98 -1.01
CA GLN A 243 10.84 -12.34 -1.02
C GLN A 243 9.91 -12.55 -2.22
N ASN A 244 9.03 -11.58 -2.51
CA ASN A 244 8.12 -11.64 -3.65
C ASN A 244 8.85 -11.74 -5.00
N GLU A 245 10.05 -11.18 -5.11
CA GLU A 245 10.89 -11.32 -6.31
C GLU A 245 11.28 -12.78 -6.56
N THR A 246 11.47 -13.58 -5.51
CA THR A 246 11.89 -14.99 -5.62
C THR A 246 10.75 -15.90 -6.09
N GLU A 247 9.49 -15.49 -5.91
CA GLU A 247 8.31 -16.26 -6.34
C GLU A 247 7.89 -15.96 -7.78
N GLU A 248 8.13 -14.74 -8.27
CA GLU A 248 7.73 -14.29 -9.61
C GLU A 248 8.84 -14.42 -10.69
N SER A 249 10.07 -14.81 -10.30
CA SER A 249 11.30 -14.76 -11.11
C SER A 249 11.47 -15.86 -12.20
N ASN A 250 10.38 -16.34 -12.81
CA ASN A 250 10.48 -17.10 -14.06
C ASN A 250 10.56 -16.21 -15.32
N ILE A 251 10.56 -14.88 -15.16
CA ILE A 251 10.66 -13.93 -16.27
C ILE A 251 11.76 -12.91 -15.95
N SER A 252 12.92 -13.13 -16.58
CA SER A 252 14.08 -12.22 -16.72
C SER A 252 14.23 -11.17 -15.61
N SER A 253 15.06 -11.51 -14.62
CA SER A 253 15.55 -10.59 -13.58
C SER A 253 16.10 -9.31 -14.22
N SER A 254 15.28 -8.27 -14.27
CA SER A 254 15.75 -6.96 -14.70
C SER A 254 16.66 -6.42 -13.60
N ASP A 255 17.88 -6.04 -14.00
CA ASP A 255 19.01 -5.43 -13.29
C ASP A 255 18.67 -4.15 -12.49
N CYS A 256 17.63 -4.20 -11.66
CA CYS A 256 17.08 -3.01 -11.05
C CYS A 256 17.35 -3.05 -9.55
N GLY A 257 18.24 -2.15 -9.13
CA GLY A 257 18.86 -2.18 -7.81
C GLY A 257 20.31 -2.68 -7.84
N GLY A 258 20.91 -3.00 -8.98
CA GLY A 258 22.31 -3.45 -9.07
C GLY A 258 23.29 -2.50 -8.37
N GLU A 259 23.23 -1.20 -8.68
CA GLU A 259 24.11 -0.20 -8.07
C GLU A 259 23.85 -0.04 -6.55
N GLU A 260 22.57 0.11 -6.14
CA GLU A 260 22.23 0.27 -4.73
C GLU A 260 22.43 -1.01 -3.92
N LYS A 261 22.30 -2.19 -4.53
CA LYS A 261 22.66 -3.49 -3.95
C LYS A 261 24.16 -3.59 -3.73
N ILE A 262 24.97 -3.29 -4.75
CA ILE A 262 26.44 -3.29 -4.63
C ILE A 262 26.88 -2.30 -3.54
N LYS A 263 26.26 -1.12 -3.52
CA LYS A 263 26.44 -0.15 -2.45
C LYS A 263 26.07 -0.82 -1.11
N PHE A 264 24.84 -1.23 -0.90
CA PHE A 264 24.35 -1.80 0.36
C PHE A 264 25.28 -2.88 0.93
N LEU A 265 25.72 -3.81 0.08
CA LEU A 265 26.60 -4.92 0.48
C LEU A 265 28.04 -4.49 0.78
N LYS A 266 28.50 -3.36 0.24
CA LYS A 266 29.88 -2.89 0.45
C LYS A 266 30.14 -2.60 1.93
N ASN A 267 31.11 -3.32 2.49
CA ASN A 267 31.55 -3.25 3.90
C ASN A 267 30.44 -3.62 4.91
N LEU A 268 29.38 -4.30 4.47
CA LEU A 268 28.24 -4.63 5.32
C LEU A 268 28.62 -5.56 6.47
N ASP A 269 29.46 -6.57 6.20
CA ASP A 269 29.93 -7.51 7.24
C ASP A 269 30.69 -6.80 8.37
N GLN A 270 31.48 -5.79 8.03
CA GLN A 270 32.20 -4.98 9.01
C GLN A 270 31.22 -4.13 9.84
N ILE A 271 30.20 -3.54 9.20
CA ILE A 271 29.16 -2.79 9.91
C ILE A 271 28.39 -3.71 10.86
N ILE A 272 27.99 -4.90 10.40
CA ILE A 272 27.28 -5.90 11.20
C ILE A 272 28.11 -6.29 12.42
N LEU A 273 29.41 -6.57 12.24
CA LEU A 273 30.32 -6.95 13.32
C LEU A 273 30.47 -5.85 14.38
N HIS A 274 30.55 -4.58 13.97
CA HIS A 274 30.64 -3.48 14.92
C HIS A 274 29.33 -3.17 15.63
N LEU A 275 28.20 -3.38 14.96
CA LEU A 275 26.88 -3.10 15.54
C LEU A 275 26.31 -4.26 16.35
N SER A 276 26.82 -5.50 16.19
CA SER A 276 26.18 -6.69 16.77
C SER A 276 26.07 -6.68 18.29
N ASP A 277 27.04 -6.07 18.97
CA ASP A 277 27.08 -6.11 20.43
C ASP A 277 26.05 -5.16 21.06
N GLU A 278 25.88 -3.95 20.52
CA GLU A 278 24.90 -2.97 21.01
C GLU A 278 23.53 -3.07 20.33
N PHE A 279 23.49 -3.43 19.04
CA PHE A 279 22.28 -3.46 18.22
C PHE A 279 22.07 -4.82 17.53
N PRO A 280 22.03 -5.94 18.30
CA PRO A 280 21.98 -7.28 17.74
C PRO A 280 20.78 -7.52 16.82
N LEU A 281 19.62 -6.95 17.16
CA LEU A 281 18.41 -7.08 16.34
C LEU A 281 18.57 -6.40 14.99
N PHE A 282 19.13 -5.19 14.95
CA PHE A 282 19.33 -4.47 13.70
C PHE A 282 20.41 -5.15 12.83
N SER A 283 21.50 -5.62 13.45
CA SER A 283 22.53 -6.43 12.78
C SER A 283 21.95 -7.71 12.16
N LEU A 284 21.03 -8.39 12.85
CA LEU A 284 20.34 -9.57 12.30
C LEU A 284 19.49 -9.22 11.06
N TYR A 285 18.81 -8.07 11.06
CA TYR A 285 18.06 -7.62 9.88
C TYR A 285 18.97 -7.30 8.70
N LEU A 286 20.08 -6.59 8.92
CA LEU A 286 21.08 -6.32 7.88
C LEU A 286 21.60 -7.61 7.26
N TRP A 287 21.92 -8.60 8.11
CA TRP A 287 22.36 -9.92 7.65
C TRP A 287 21.27 -10.63 6.83
N ARG A 288 20.02 -10.66 7.29
CA ARG A 288 18.90 -11.27 6.55
C ARG A 288 18.69 -10.63 5.18
N VAL A 289 18.71 -9.30 5.11
CA VAL A 289 18.60 -8.56 3.84
C VAL A 289 19.77 -8.91 2.92
N SER A 290 21.00 -9.02 3.44
CA SER A 290 22.17 -9.47 2.66
C SER A 290 21.96 -10.86 2.07
N VAL A 291 21.44 -11.81 2.85
CA VAL A 291 21.13 -13.16 2.38
C VAL A 291 20.09 -13.12 1.26
N LEU A 292 19.00 -12.36 1.41
CA LEU A 292 17.95 -12.23 0.39
C LEU A 292 18.46 -11.58 -0.90
N LEU A 293 19.34 -10.59 -0.80
CA LEU A 293 19.95 -9.97 -1.98
C LEU A 293 20.89 -10.94 -2.72
N ASN A 294 21.57 -11.83 -1.98
CA ASN A 294 22.54 -12.77 -2.55
C ASN A 294 21.91 -14.10 -2.99
N SER A 295 20.73 -14.48 -2.47
CA SER A 295 20.03 -15.71 -2.87
C SER A 295 19.60 -15.69 -4.33
N GLY A 296 19.35 -14.51 -4.92
CA GLY A 296 19.10 -14.36 -6.36
C GLY A 296 20.31 -14.62 -7.26
N GLN A 297 21.51 -14.87 -6.71
CA GLN A 297 22.71 -15.27 -7.48
C GLN A 297 22.99 -16.78 -7.44
N MET A 298 22.26 -17.56 -6.65
CA MET A 298 22.49 -19.01 -6.49
C MET A 298 21.63 -19.88 -7.43
N GLN A 299 21.23 -19.37 -8.60
CA GLN A 299 20.54 -20.11 -9.64
C GLN A 299 21.21 -19.94 -11.01
#